data_AF-A0A7J2L4L6-F1
#
_entry.id   AF-A0A7J2L4L6-F1
#
_cell.length_a   1.000
_cell.length_b   1.000
_cell.length_c   1.000
_cell.angle_alpha   90.00
_cell.angle_beta   90.00
_cell.angle_gamma   90.00
#
_symmetry.space_group_name_H-M   'P 1'
#
loop_
_entity.id
_entity.type
_entity.pdbx_description
1 polymer ?
#
loop_
_entity_poly.entity_id
_entity_poly.type
_entity_poly.pdbx_seq_one_letter_code
_entity_poly.pdbx_strand_id
1 'polypeptide(L)'
;MEMLVLESTQNLGEYLFKRVDVLIKRLAKGGISLTNNEKEVILRATRLLYEAMNKIAPRFPSGHGLEHMFRVLEICIILHKIHGGDFKKLVLATLFHDILRLEENHAEKSADFARKFLENTEFKSLAIDVANIIREHSYSASKRASSTESMILQDADRLDALGAIGIARVFSYGAYMNRELYGWQSPKNGGSLAHFYQK
;
A
#
# COMPACT_ATOMS: atom_id res chain seq x y z
N MET A 1 -18.44 13.56 13.29
CA MET A 1 -16.99 13.49 12.99
C MET A 1 -16.87 13.66 11.49
N GLU A 2 -16.55 14.87 11.06
CA GLU A 2 -16.44 15.20 9.63
C GLU A 2 -15.38 14.31 8.98
N MET A 3 -15.83 13.57 7.98
CA MET A 3 -15.01 12.75 7.11
C MET A 3 -14.09 13.71 6.35
N LEU A 4 -12.78 13.47 6.36
CA LEU A 4 -11.81 14.19 5.51
C LEU A 4 -12.21 13.98 4.05
N VAL A 5 -13.04 14.88 3.54
CA VAL A 5 -13.26 15.07 2.12
C VAL A 5 -11.95 15.60 1.59
N LEU A 6 -11.25 14.80 0.80
CA LEU A 6 -10.15 15.26 -0.02
C LEU A 6 -10.70 16.35 -0.95
N GLU A 7 -10.56 17.61 -0.54
CA GLU A 7 -11.00 18.77 -1.31
C GLU A 7 -10.25 18.84 -2.65
N SER A 8 -11.04 18.85 -3.72
CA SER A 8 -10.68 19.17 -5.11
C SER A 8 -9.70 18.20 -5.82
N THR A 9 -10.14 17.69 -6.97
CA THR A 9 -9.37 16.85 -7.89
C THR A 9 -8.08 17.53 -8.40
N GLN A 10 -8.00 18.86 -8.31
CA GLN A 10 -6.81 19.65 -8.66
C GLN A 10 -5.66 19.50 -7.63
N ASN A 11 -5.97 19.11 -6.38
CA ASN A 11 -5.00 18.95 -5.29
C ASN A 11 -4.38 17.54 -5.24
N LEU A 12 -5.16 16.49 -5.58
CA LEU A 12 -4.69 15.10 -5.49
C LEU A 12 -3.50 14.81 -6.41
N GLY A 13 -3.55 15.29 -7.66
CA GLY A 13 -2.45 15.10 -8.61
C GLY A 13 -1.16 15.73 -8.11
N GLU A 14 -1.22 17.02 -7.72
CA GLU A 14 -0.06 17.75 -7.17
C GLU A 14 0.50 17.05 -5.93
N TYR A 15 -0.37 16.63 -5.02
CA TYR A 15 0.00 15.87 -3.84
C TYR A 15 0.79 14.60 -4.18
N LEU A 16 0.29 13.78 -5.11
CA LEU A 16 0.91 12.51 -5.48
C LEU A 16 2.31 12.73 -6.08
N PHE A 17 2.47 13.69 -6.98
CA PHE A 17 3.78 13.98 -7.59
C PHE A 17 4.77 14.57 -6.58
N LYS A 18 4.31 15.48 -5.72
CA LYS A 18 5.13 15.99 -4.61
C LYS A 18 5.54 14.87 -3.66
N ARG A 19 4.66 13.89 -3.42
CA ARG A 19 4.94 12.73 -2.57
C ARG A 19 5.99 11.80 -3.18
N VAL A 20 5.98 11.63 -4.51
CA VAL A 20 7.04 10.92 -5.25
C VAL A 20 8.38 11.64 -5.12
N ASP A 21 8.42 12.97 -5.24
CA ASP A 21 9.66 13.74 -5.03
C ASP A 21 10.25 13.55 -3.63
N VAL A 22 9.38 13.55 -2.61
CA VAL A 22 9.79 13.28 -1.22
C VAL A 22 10.31 11.86 -1.06
N LEU A 23 9.63 10.86 -1.66
CA LEU A 23 10.08 9.46 -1.65
C LEU A 23 11.48 9.32 -2.25
N ILE A 24 11.72 9.92 -3.42
CA ILE A 24 13.02 9.85 -4.11
C ILE A 24 14.12 10.49 -3.26
N LYS A 25 13.85 11.67 -2.67
CA LYS A 25 14.81 12.37 -1.79
C LYS A 25 15.14 11.57 -0.53
N ARG A 26 14.14 10.92 0.08
CA ARG A 26 14.33 10.07 1.27
C ARG A 26 15.17 8.85 0.96
N LEU A 27 14.88 8.14 -0.13
CA LEU A 27 15.68 7.01 -0.60
C LEU A 27 17.13 7.42 -0.83
N ALA A 28 17.37 8.54 -1.53
CA ALA A 28 18.71 9.05 -1.77
C ALA A 28 19.46 9.39 -0.47
N LYS A 29 18.78 10.02 0.50
CA LYS A 29 19.34 10.30 1.83
C LYS A 29 19.70 9.01 2.58
N GLY A 30 18.95 7.93 2.36
CA GLY A 30 19.22 6.60 2.89
C GLY A 30 20.26 5.79 2.10
N GLY A 31 20.94 6.38 1.11
CA GLY A 31 21.95 5.70 0.29
C GLY A 31 21.37 4.84 -0.84
N ILE A 32 20.06 4.90 -1.09
CA ILE A 32 19.41 4.17 -2.18
C ILE A 32 19.29 5.06 -3.40
N SER A 33 20.07 4.76 -4.44
CA SER A 33 20.00 5.47 -5.73
C SER A 33 19.04 4.79 -6.70
N LEU A 34 18.17 5.60 -7.32
CA LEU A 34 17.28 5.19 -8.40
C LEU A 34 17.82 5.64 -9.75
N THR A 35 17.81 4.73 -10.73
CA THR A 35 18.10 5.04 -12.13
C THR A 35 17.01 5.94 -12.72
N ASN A 36 17.29 6.59 -13.85
CA ASN A 36 16.29 7.41 -14.54
C ASN A 36 15.07 6.59 -14.98
N ASN A 37 15.29 5.36 -15.45
CA ASN A 37 14.20 4.45 -15.82
C ASN A 37 13.33 4.06 -14.60
N GLU A 38 13.92 3.80 -13.43
CA GLU A 38 13.15 3.49 -12.22
C GLU A 38 12.30 4.69 -11.77
N LYS A 39 12.86 5.91 -11.78
CA LYS A 39 12.11 7.13 -11.47
C LYS A 39 10.94 7.31 -12.45
N GLU A 40 11.17 7.08 -13.73
CA GLU A 40 10.13 7.16 -14.76
C GLU A 40 9.02 6.12 -14.54
N VAL A 41 9.36 4.88 -14.17
CA VAL A 41 8.37 3.85 -13.81
C VAL A 41 7.51 4.28 -12.63
N ILE A 42 8.10 4.83 -11.57
CA ILE A 42 7.35 5.33 -10.40
C ILE A 42 6.39 6.45 -10.80
N LEU A 43 6.84 7.41 -11.62
CA LEU A 43 6.02 8.52 -12.09
C LEU A 43 4.84 8.05 -12.95
N ARG A 44 5.10 7.15 -13.91
CA ARG A 44 4.06 6.56 -14.77
C ARG A 44 3.04 5.76 -13.96
N ALA A 45 3.50 4.91 -13.05
CA ALA A 45 2.61 4.14 -12.16
C ALA A 45 1.78 5.04 -11.23
N THR A 46 2.36 6.14 -10.74
CA THR A 46 1.67 7.12 -9.90
C THR A 46 0.61 7.89 -10.68
N ARG A 47 0.86 8.21 -11.96
CA ARG A 47 -0.14 8.78 -12.86
C ARG A 47 -1.32 7.83 -13.06
N LEU A 48 -1.05 6.54 -13.25
CA LEU A 48 -2.09 5.52 -13.36
C LEU A 48 -2.89 5.37 -12.06
N LEU A 49 -2.24 5.45 -10.90
CA LEU A 49 -2.93 5.49 -9.61
C LEU A 49 -3.86 6.71 -9.51
N TYR A 50 -3.39 7.90 -9.91
CA TYR A 50 -4.22 9.11 -9.95
C TYR A 50 -5.46 8.94 -10.83
N GLU A 51 -5.29 8.41 -12.04
CA GLU A 51 -6.39 8.13 -12.97
C GLU A 51 -7.38 7.09 -12.40
N ALA A 52 -6.85 6.02 -11.78
CA ALA A 52 -7.66 5.01 -11.11
C ALA A 52 -8.48 5.60 -9.95
N MET A 53 -7.86 6.41 -9.11
CA MET A 53 -8.52 7.06 -7.97
C MET A 53 -9.60 8.04 -8.40
N ASN A 54 -9.39 8.81 -9.47
CA ASN A 54 -10.44 9.68 -10.02
C ASN A 54 -11.62 8.89 -10.59
N LYS A 55 -11.39 7.67 -11.08
CA LYS A 55 -12.44 6.81 -11.62
C LYS A 55 -13.34 6.21 -10.54
N ILE A 56 -12.78 5.85 -9.38
CA ILE A 56 -13.52 5.12 -8.33
C ILE A 56 -13.76 5.91 -7.05
N ALA A 57 -13.11 7.08 -6.89
CA ALA A 57 -13.16 7.93 -5.71
C ALA A 57 -13.09 7.13 -4.39
N PRO A 58 -12.00 6.34 -4.17
CA PRO A 58 -11.96 5.38 -3.08
C PRO A 58 -11.93 6.10 -1.72
N ARG A 59 -12.53 5.47 -0.73
CA ARG A 59 -12.43 5.89 0.68
C ARG A 59 -11.44 4.98 1.39
N PHE A 60 -10.62 5.56 2.27
CA PHE A 60 -9.64 4.82 3.05
C PHE A 60 -9.94 4.97 4.54
N PRO A 61 -9.81 3.89 5.35
CA PRO A 61 -9.83 4.04 6.80
C PRO A 61 -8.53 4.71 7.26
N SER A 62 -8.57 5.32 8.45
CA SER A 62 -7.41 5.96 9.06
C SER A 62 -6.23 4.98 9.15
N GLY A 63 -5.06 5.38 8.64
CA GLY A 63 -3.85 4.56 8.64
C GLY A 63 -3.69 3.56 7.47
N HIS A 64 -4.62 3.52 6.51
CA HIS A 64 -4.58 2.64 5.33
C HIS A 64 -4.87 3.37 4.00
N GLY A 65 -4.53 4.66 3.92
CA GLY A 65 -4.67 5.46 2.69
C GLY A 65 -3.39 5.56 1.88
N LEU A 66 -3.29 6.61 1.06
CA LEU A 66 -2.13 6.90 0.20
C LEU A 66 -0.80 6.85 0.94
N GLU A 67 -0.73 7.41 2.15
CA GLU A 67 0.53 7.42 2.90
C GLU A 67 1.00 6.03 3.30
N HIS A 68 0.08 5.08 3.53
CA HIS A 68 0.46 3.69 3.72
C HIS A 68 1.08 3.11 2.44
N MET A 69 0.41 3.27 1.30
CA MET A 69 0.92 2.80 0.01
C MET A 69 2.32 3.34 -0.31
N PHE A 70 2.58 4.64 -0.08
CA PHE A 70 3.89 5.23 -0.34
C PHE A 70 4.97 4.82 0.65
N ARG A 71 4.65 4.56 1.93
CA ARG A 71 5.63 4.00 2.88
C ARG A 71 5.96 2.56 2.54
N VAL A 72 4.96 1.75 2.19
CA VAL A 72 5.18 0.38 1.68
C VAL A 72 6.02 0.43 0.40
N LEU A 73 5.76 1.36 -0.52
CA LEU A 73 6.58 1.53 -1.73
C LEU A 73 8.05 1.85 -1.41
N GLU A 74 8.30 2.73 -0.44
CA GLU A 74 9.66 3.06 0.01
C GLU A 74 10.39 1.79 0.52
N ILE A 75 9.72 0.97 1.34
CA ILE A 75 10.27 -0.30 1.84
C ILE A 75 10.46 -1.32 0.71
N CYS A 76 9.47 -1.49 -0.18
CA CYS A 76 9.55 -2.35 -1.36
C CYS A 76 10.77 -2.02 -2.23
N ILE A 77 11.03 -0.72 -2.47
CA ILE A 77 12.18 -0.28 -3.26
C ILE A 77 13.49 -0.65 -2.56
N ILE A 78 13.59 -0.47 -1.24
CA ILE A 78 14.77 -0.86 -0.46
C ILE A 78 15.01 -2.37 -0.57
N LEU A 79 13.98 -3.18 -0.34
CA LEU A 79 14.06 -4.64 -0.42
C LEU A 79 14.40 -5.12 -1.84
N HIS A 80 13.83 -4.48 -2.86
CA HIS A 80 14.15 -4.77 -4.26
C HIS A 80 15.63 -4.53 -4.59
N LYS A 81 16.27 -3.51 -4.02
CA LYS A 81 17.72 -3.29 -4.22
C LYS A 81 18.59 -4.40 -3.64
N ILE A 82 18.07 -5.15 -2.66
CA ILE A 82 18.77 -6.27 -2.01
C ILE A 82 18.46 -7.58 -2.74
N HIS A 83 17.19 -7.81 -3.08
CA HIS A 83 16.69 -9.12 -3.54
C HIS A 83 16.41 -9.21 -5.04
N GLY A 84 16.36 -8.08 -5.76
CA GLY A 84 16.03 -8.03 -7.19
C GLY A 84 14.53 -8.18 -7.46
N GLY A 85 14.21 -8.81 -8.60
CA GLY A 85 12.85 -8.92 -9.14
C GLY A 85 12.54 -7.90 -10.25
N ASP A 86 11.33 -7.93 -10.77
CA ASP A 86 10.80 -6.98 -11.74
C ASP A 86 10.27 -5.73 -11.03
N PHE A 87 11.04 -4.65 -11.18
CA PHE A 87 10.72 -3.36 -10.58
C PHE A 87 9.34 -2.80 -11.00
N LYS A 88 8.93 -3.01 -12.26
CA LYS A 88 7.65 -2.48 -12.76
C LYS A 88 6.48 -3.20 -12.10
N LYS A 89 6.54 -4.54 -12.03
CA LYS A 89 5.52 -5.34 -11.36
C LYS A 89 5.38 -4.94 -9.89
N LEU A 90 6.51 -4.78 -9.20
CA LEU A 90 6.52 -4.42 -7.78
C LEU A 90 5.94 -3.03 -7.52
N VAL A 91 6.35 -2.01 -8.29
CA VAL A 91 5.83 -0.63 -8.13
C VAL A 91 4.32 -0.59 -8.39
N LEU A 92 3.85 -1.20 -9.48
CA LEU A 92 2.43 -1.24 -9.82
C LEU A 92 1.62 -1.99 -8.75
N ALA A 93 2.07 -3.17 -8.33
CA ALA A 93 1.39 -3.93 -7.29
C ALA A 93 1.32 -3.15 -5.98
N THR A 94 2.43 -2.52 -5.56
CA THR A 94 2.47 -1.77 -4.30
C THR A 94 1.54 -0.56 -4.32
N LEU A 95 1.46 0.18 -5.43
CA LEU A 95 0.56 1.35 -5.50
C LEU A 95 -0.92 0.98 -5.56
N PHE A 96 -1.27 -0.23 -6.01
CA PHE A 96 -2.65 -0.67 -6.15
C PHE A 96 -3.13 -1.64 -5.06
N HIS A 97 -2.25 -2.17 -4.19
CA HIS A 97 -2.57 -3.31 -3.33
C HIS A 97 -3.76 -3.08 -2.38
N ASP A 98 -3.93 -1.85 -1.91
CA ASP A 98 -4.95 -1.45 -0.94
C ASP A 98 -5.97 -0.45 -1.54
N ILE A 99 -6.06 -0.33 -2.87
CA ILE A 99 -6.88 0.70 -3.53
C ILE A 99 -8.39 0.55 -3.24
N LEU A 100 -8.84 -0.67 -2.94
CA LEU A 100 -10.21 -0.96 -2.50
C LEU A 100 -10.25 -1.46 -1.04
N ARG A 101 -9.51 -0.79 -0.14
CA ARG A 101 -9.32 -1.22 1.26
C ARG A 101 -10.60 -1.50 2.05
N LEU A 102 -11.67 -0.75 1.81
CA LEU A 102 -12.92 -0.88 2.56
C LEU A 102 -13.82 -2.04 2.08
N GLU A 103 -13.49 -2.66 0.94
CA GLU A 103 -14.24 -3.79 0.44
C GLU A 103 -13.94 -5.07 1.24
N GLU A 104 -14.94 -5.95 1.36
CA GLU A 104 -14.71 -7.31 1.81
C GLU A 104 -13.75 -8.02 0.86
N ASN A 105 -12.79 -8.77 1.41
CA ASN A 105 -11.69 -9.36 0.64
C ASN A 105 -10.93 -8.31 -0.19
N HIS A 106 -10.62 -7.14 0.39
CA HIS A 106 -9.93 -6.02 -0.27
C HIS A 106 -8.76 -6.42 -1.17
N ALA A 107 -7.94 -7.41 -0.79
CA ALA A 107 -6.83 -7.86 -1.61
C ALA A 107 -7.29 -8.50 -2.94
N GLU A 108 -8.35 -9.30 -2.91
CA GLU A 108 -8.95 -9.88 -4.11
C GLU A 108 -9.60 -8.80 -4.98
N LYS A 109 -10.35 -7.87 -4.36
CA LYS A 109 -11.01 -6.77 -5.06
C LYS A 109 -10.00 -5.80 -5.68
N SER A 110 -8.95 -5.44 -4.94
CA SER A 110 -7.87 -4.57 -5.43
C SER A 110 -7.09 -5.24 -6.55
N ALA A 111 -6.83 -6.55 -6.46
CA ALA A 111 -6.21 -7.32 -7.54
C ALA A 111 -7.07 -7.33 -8.82
N ASP A 112 -8.36 -7.62 -8.70
CA ASP A 112 -9.27 -7.64 -9.84
C ASP A 112 -9.43 -6.27 -10.49
N PHE A 113 -9.50 -5.23 -9.67
CA PHE A 113 -9.52 -3.85 -10.16
C PHE A 113 -8.22 -3.50 -10.88
N ALA A 114 -7.06 -3.75 -10.27
CA ALA A 114 -5.75 -3.46 -10.84
C ALA A 114 -5.57 -4.18 -12.19
N ARG A 115 -5.96 -5.45 -12.28
CA ARG A 115 -5.94 -6.21 -13.53
C ARG A 115 -6.72 -5.50 -14.63
N LYS A 116 -8.02 -5.28 -14.41
CA LYS A 116 -8.93 -4.68 -15.40
C LYS A 116 -8.51 -3.26 -15.79
N PHE A 117 -7.98 -2.51 -14.82
CA PHE A 117 -7.48 -1.17 -15.06
C PHE A 117 -6.25 -1.20 -15.97
N LEU A 118 -5.24 -2.03 -15.62
CA LEU A 118 -3.97 -2.10 -16.34
C LEU A 118 -4.08 -2.70 -17.75
N GLU A 119 -5.07 -3.56 -18.02
CA GLU A 119 -5.35 -4.12 -19.36
C GLU A 119 -5.53 -3.03 -20.44
N ASN A 120 -5.91 -1.82 -20.04
CA ASN A 120 -6.12 -0.67 -20.93
C ASN A 120 -4.98 0.37 -20.89
N THR A 121 -3.80 -0.03 -20.40
CA THR A 121 -2.65 0.87 -20.20
C THR A 121 -1.39 0.36 -20.90
N GLU A 122 -0.31 1.13 -20.83
CA GLU A 122 1.01 0.72 -21.30
C GLU A 122 1.57 -0.53 -20.57
N PHE A 123 1.03 -0.87 -19.39
CA PHE A 123 1.45 -2.03 -18.60
C PHE A 123 0.53 -3.25 -18.75
N LYS A 124 -0.29 -3.32 -19.82
CA LYS A 124 -1.22 -4.43 -20.05
C LYS A 124 -0.60 -5.82 -19.96
N SER A 125 0.66 -5.97 -20.39
CA SER A 125 1.38 -7.26 -20.35
C SER A 125 1.72 -7.72 -18.92
N LEU A 126 1.70 -6.82 -17.95
CA LEU A 126 1.99 -7.10 -16.54
C LEU A 126 0.71 -7.27 -15.70
N ALA A 127 -0.47 -7.01 -16.26
CA ALA A 127 -1.72 -6.88 -15.50
C ALA A 127 -2.06 -8.14 -14.68
N ILE A 128 -1.83 -9.33 -15.23
CA ILE A 128 -2.08 -10.61 -14.54
C ILE A 128 -1.09 -10.80 -13.38
N ASP A 129 0.20 -10.58 -13.63
CA ASP A 129 1.24 -10.73 -12.60
C ASP A 129 1.04 -9.74 -11.45
N VAL A 130 0.77 -8.48 -11.77
CA VAL A 130 0.47 -7.43 -10.77
C VAL A 130 -0.72 -7.83 -9.91
N ALA A 131 -1.80 -8.33 -10.51
CA ALA A 131 -2.97 -8.79 -9.77
C ALA A 131 -2.65 -9.98 -8.86
N ASN A 132 -1.81 -10.91 -9.28
CA ASN A 132 -1.38 -12.03 -8.45
C ASN A 132 -0.55 -11.57 -7.25
N ILE A 133 0.41 -10.66 -7.46
CA ILE A 133 1.22 -10.07 -6.38
C ILE A 133 0.32 -9.37 -5.35
N ILE A 134 -0.64 -8.55 -5.81
CA ILE A 134 -1.62 -7.91 -4.94
C ILE A 134 -2.45 -8.95 -4.19
N ARG A 135 -2.97 -9.96 -4.88
CA ARG A 135 -3.81 -10.99 -4.26
C ARG A 135 -3.09 -11.73 -3.13
N GLU A 136 -1.78 -11.89 -3.25
CA GLU A 136 -0.94 -12.62 -2.30
C GLU A 136 -0.44 -11.77 -1.12
N HIS A 137 -0.58 -10.44 -1.12
CA HIS A 137 0.00 -9.61 -0.05
C HIS A 137 -0.68 -9.79 1.32
N SER A 138 -1.99 -10.03 1.33
CA SER A 138 -2.79 -9.92 2.55
C SER A 138 -2.47 -11.01 3.58
N TYR A 139 -2.14 -10.57 4.80
CA TYR A 139 -1.94 -11.45 5.95
C TYR A 139 -3.17 -12.32 6.24
N SER A 140 -4.38 -11.74 6.20
CA SER A 140 -5.61 -12.48 6.55
C SER A 140 -5.95 -13.55 5.51
N ALA A 141 -5.51 -13.39 4.27
CA ALA A 141 -5.72 -14.38 3.22
C ALA A 141 -4.79 -15.60 3.36
N SER A 142 -3.73 -15.51 4.18
CA SER A 142 -2.74 -16.59 4.41
C SER A 142 -2.20 -17.21 3.11
N LYS A 143 -2.10 -16.41 2.04
CA LYS A 143 -1.63 -16.88 0.73
C LYS A 143 -0.10 -16.91 0.71
N ARG A 144 0.45 -18.01 0.20
CA ARG A 144 1.90 -18.16 -0.01
C ARG A 144 2.35 -17.27 -1.16
N ALA A 145 3.39 -16.47 -0.94
CA ALA A 145 4.03 -15.71 -2.00
C ALA A 145 4.57 -16.64 -3.09
N SER A 146 4.18 -16.41 -4.34
CA SER A 146 4.59 -17.21 -5.49
C SER A 146 5.77 -16.61 -6.28
N SER A 147 6.15 -15.38 -5.98
CA SER A 147 7.19 -14.62 -6.69
C SER A 147 8.06 -13.81 -5.72
N THR A 148 9.22 -13.32 -6.19
CA THR A 148 10.09 -12.44 -5.40
C THR A 148 9.36 -11.13 -5.06
N GLU A 149 8.56 -10.61 -5.98
CA GLU A 149 7.75 -9.41 -5.84
C GLU A 149 6.64 -9.61 -4.81
N SER A 150 6.00 -10.78 -4.80
CA SER A 150 5.01 -11.16 -3.78
C SER A 150 5.66 -11.25 -2.38
N MET A 151 6.87 -11.81 -2.28
CA MET A 151 7.61 -11.86 -1.02
C MET A 151 7.96 -10.45 -0.54
N ILE A 152 8.51 -9.61 -1.42
CA ILE A 152 8.87 -8.24 -1.10
C ILE A 152 7.65 -7.43 -0.65
N LEU A 153 6.53 -7.51 -1.36
CA LEU A 153 5.32 -6.76 -1.00
C LEU A 153 4.72 -7.24 0.32
N GLN A 154 4.68 -8.56 0.58
CA GLN A 154 4.24 -9.08 1.88
C GLN A 154 5.11 -8.55 3.02
N ASP A 155 6.43 -8.62 2.87
CA ASP A 155 7.35 -8.18 3.92
C ASP A 155 7.29 -6.66 4.12
N ALA A 156 7.21 -5.89 3.05
CA ALA A 156 7.09 -4.43 3.12
C ALA A 156 5.79 -3.97 3.81
N ASP A 157 4.65 -4.58 3.47
CA ASP A 157 3.35 -4.28 4.11
C ASP A 157 3.38 -4.61 5.61
N ARG A 158 3.96 -5.75 5.96
CA ARG A 158 4.14 -6.17 7.37
C ARG A 158 5.10 -5.25 8.12
N LEU A 159 6.21 -4.85 7.52
CA LEU A 159 7.17 -3.93 8.13
C LEU A 159 6.54 -2.56 8.40
N ASP A 160 5.67 -2.04 7.52
CA ASP A 160 4.92 -0.79 7.78
C ASP A 160 3.89 -0.93 8.92
N ALA A 161 3.55 -2.15 9.34
CA ALA A 161 2.69 -2.44 10.49
C ALA A 161 3.46 -2.59 11.81
N LEU A 162 4.80 -2.44 11.80
CA LEU A 162 5.65 -2.52 12.99
C LEU A 162 6.15 -1.13 13.44
N GLY A 163 6.83 -1.10 14.59
CA GLY A 163 7.45 0.11 15.15
C GLY A 163 6.44 1.21 15.49
N ALA A 164 6.90 2.46 15.53
CA ALA A 164 6.08 3.60 15.92
C ALA A 164 4.85 3.81 15.03
N ILE A 165 5.00 3.59 13.71
CA ILE A 165 3.88 3.68 12.75
C ILE A 165 2.88 2.56 13.00
N GLY A 166 3.34 1.32 13.20
CA GLY A 166 2.50 0.19 13.57
C GLY A 166 1.66 0.47 14.82
N ILE A 167 2.30 0.98 15.87
CA ILE A 167 1.63 1.35 17.12
C ILE A 167 0.52 2.37 16.86
N ALA A 168 0.83 3.45 16.14
CA ALA A 168 -0.17 4.48 15.81
C ALA A 168 -1.33 3.91 14.97
N ARG A 169 -1.04 3.10 13.96
CA ARG A 169 -2.05 2.49 13.06
C ARG A 169 -3.01 1.58 13.82
N VAL A 170 -2.52 0.74 14.73
CA VAL A 170 -3.37 -0.16 15.53
C VAL A 170 -4.40 0.63 16.33
N PHE A 171 -3.99 1.69 17.02
CA PHE A 171 -4.92 2.50 17.82
C PHE A 171 -5.83 3.38 16.97
N SER A 172 -5.34 3.98 15.87
CA SER A 172 -6.18 4.76 14.94
C SER A 172 -7.26 3.91 14.28
N TYR A 173 -6.91 2.70 13.82
CA TYR A 173 -7.89 1.78 13.25
C TYR A 173 -8.82 1.21 14.31
N GLY A 174 -8.32 0.92 15.52
CA GLY A 174 -9.13 0.55 16.67
C GLY A 174 -10.21 1.57 16.98
N ALA A 175 -9.84 2.86 17.06
CA ALA A 175 -10.79 3.95 17.26
C ALA A 175 -11.81 4.07 16.12
N TYR A 176 -11.37 3.93 14.85
CA TYR A 176 -12.28 3.89 13.69
C TYR A 176 -13.31 2.75 13.79
N MET A 177 -12.88 1.59 14.28
CA MET A 177 -13.74 0.42 14.52
C MET A 177 -14.48 0.46 15.86
N ASN A 178 -14.42 1.59 16.59
CA ASN A 178 -14.99 1.77 17.92
C ASN A 178 -14.58 0.67 18.93
N ARG A 179 -13.32 0.22 18.86
CA ARG A 179 -12.72 -0.74 19.78
C ARG A 179 -12.09 0.00 20.96
N GLU A 180 -12.22 -0.59 22.14
CA GLU A 180 -11.49 -0.12 23.34
C GLU A 180 -9.99 -0.11 23.09
N LEU A 181 -9.26 0.77 23.79
CA LEU A 181 -7.80 0.78 23.73
C LEU A 181 -7.23 -0.50 24.37
N TYR A 182 -7.77 -0.89 25.53
CA TYR A 182 -7.27 -1.96 26.38
C TYR A 182 -8.43 -2.74 27.02
N GLY A 183 -8.52 -4.05 26.77
CA GLY A 183 -9.47 -4.90 27.45
C GLY A 183 -8.95 -5.34 28.82
N TRP A 184 -9.39 -4.69 29.90
CA TRP A 184 -8.88 -4.94 31.25
C TRP A 184 -9.08 -6.38 31.75
N GLN A 185 -10.12 -7.07 31.29
CA GLN A 185 -10.40 -8.47 31.63
C GLN A 185 -9.49 -9.45 30.87
N SER A 186 -9.03 -9.07 29.67
CA SER A 186 -8.17 -9.91 28.86
C SER A 186 -7.20 -9.06 28.02
N PRO A 187 -6.08 -8.59 28.61
CA PRO A 187 -5.15 -7.68 27.94
C PRO A 187 -4.59 -8.16 26.60
N LYS A 188 -4.45 -9.49 26.46
CA LYS A 188 -3.94 -10.13 25.24
C LYS A 188 -5.02 -10.46 24.22
N ASN A 189 -6.30 -10.36 24.59
CA ASN A 189 -7.43 -10.76 23.74
C ASN A 189 -8.54 -9.71 23.58
N GLY A 190 -8.51 -8.62 24.35
CA GLY A 190 -9.50 -7.56 24.36
C GLY A 190 -8.91 -6.19 24.02
N GLY A 191 -9.71 -5.38 23.34
CA GLY A 191 -9.33 -4.06 22.89
C GLY A 191 -8.26 -4.06 21.78
N SER A 192 -7.77 -2.87 21.47
CA SER A 192 -6.82 -2.64 20.38
C SER A 192 -5.43 -3.16 20.73
N LEU A 193 -5.04 -3.15 22.02
CA LEU A 193 -3.75 -3.68 22.48
C LEU A 193 -3.59 -5.19 22.16
N ALA A 194 -4.68 -5.96 22.13
CA ALA A 194 -4.62 -7.38 21.81
C ALA A 194 -3.97 -7.67 20.45
N HIS A 195 -4.09 -6.75 19.48
CA HIS A 195 -3.52 -6.92 18.15
C HIS A 195 -1.99 -7.08 18.12
N PHE A 196 -1.26 -6.58 19.13
CA PHE A 196 0.20 -6.77 19.23
C PHE A 196 0.61 -8.18 19.66
N TYR A 197 -0.32 -8.97 20.19
CA TYR A 197 -0.04 -10.34 20.67
C TYR A 197 -0.60 -11.43 19.74
N GLN A 198 -1.51 -11.06 18.84
CA GLN A 198 -2.30 -12.00 18.05
C GLN A 198 -1.88 -12.08 16.57
N LYS A 199 -0.93 -11.25 16.15
CA LYS A 199 -0.46 -11.15 14.76
C LYS A 199 1.03 -11.42 14.66
#